data_AF-A0A382MT07-F1
#
_entry.id   AF-A0A382MT07-F1
#
_cell.length_a   1.000
_cell.length_b   1.000
_cell.length_c   1.000
_cell.angle_alpha   90.00
_cell.angle_beta   90.00
_cell.angle_gamma   90.00
#
_symmetry.space_group_name_H-M   'P 1'
#
loop_
_entity.id
_entity.type
_entity.pdbx_description
1 polymer ?
#
loop_
_entity_poly.entity_id
_entity_poly.type
_entity_poly.pdbx_seq_one_letter_code
_entity_poly.pdbx_strand_id
1 'polypeptide(L)' 'VDDKEITRKFRKGLYVFIGLLIVEVAEYIIGVRVTSGNFIFMVLLAAPGSWLIVHYFMHIKELWIPPEE' A
#
# COMPACT_ATOMS: atom_id res chain seq x y z
N VAL A 1 19.43 -18.84 5.71
CA VAL A 1 18.33 -18.14 5.01
C VAL A 1 18.50 -18.48 3.54
N ASP A 2 17.51 -19.11 2.91
CA ASP A 2 17.60 -19.53 1.51
C ASP A 2 17.50 -18.30 0.59
N ASP A 3 18.54 -18.02 -0.22
CA ASP A 3 18.64 -16.82 -1.07
C ASP A 3 17.44 -16.67 -2.03
N LYS A 4 16.83 -17.81 -2.42
CA LYS A 4 15.61 -17.85 -3.24
C LYS A 4 14.40 -17.25 -2.52
N GLU A 5 14.31 -17.42 -1.20
CA GLU A 5 13.21 -16.91 -0.38
C GLU A 5 13.32 -15.40 -0.18
N ILE A 6 14.55 -14.89 0.03
CA ILE A 6 14.86 -13.46 0.09
C ILE A 6 14.46 -12.78 -1.22
N THR A 7 14.87 -13.35 -2.36
CA THR A 7 14.55 -12.82 -3.69
C THR A 7 13.04 -12.78 -3.95
N ARG A 8 12.29 -13.78 -3.49
CA ARG A 8 10.82 -13.82 -3.65
C ARG A 8 10.11 -12.78 -2.78
N LYS A 9 10.56 -12.59 -1.54
CA LYS A 9 10.04 -11.53 -0.64
C LYS A 9 10.35 -10.14 -1.19
N PHE A 10 11.56 -9.93 -1.71
CA PHE A 10 11.97 -8.67 -2.32
C PHE A 10 11.13 -8.33 -3.56
N ARG A 11 10.89 -9.31 -4.44
CA ARG A 11 9.98 -9.16 -5.60
C ARG A 11 8.57 -8.76 -5.17
N LYS A 12 8.03 -9.38 -4.11
CA LYS A 12 6.71 -9.03 -3.58
C LYS A 12 6.66 -7.57 -3.12
N GLY A 13 7.67 -7.12 -2.38
CA GLY A 13 7.80 -5.72 -1.97
C GLY A 13 7.87 -4.75 -3.16
N LEU A 14 8.62 -5.11 -4.21
CA LEU A 14 8.71 -4.30 -5.43
C LEU A 14 7.37 -4.18 -6.17
N TYR A 15 6.60 -5.27 -6.28
CA TYR A 15 5.26 -5.21 -6.89
C TYR A 15 4.30 -4.33 -6.09
N VAL A 16 4.33 -4.41 -4.76
CA VAL A 16 3.51 -3.56 -3.89
C VAL A 16 3.91 -2.09 -4.01
N PHE A 17 5.21 -1.80 -4.05
CA PHE A 17 5.74 -0.46 -4.29
C PHE A 17 5.24 0.12 -5.61
N ILE A 18 5.33 -0.64 -6.72
CA ILE A 18 4.85 -0.20 -8.02
C ILE A 18 3.33 0.05 -7.98
N GLY A 19 2.57 -0.81 -7.31
CA GLY A 19 1.12 -0.61 -7.13
C GLY A 19 0.80 0.69 -6.39
N LEU A 20 1.50 0.95 -5.27
CA LEU A 20 1.35 2.19 -4.49
C LEU A 20 1.74 3.42 -5.31
N LEU A 21 2.84 3.36 -6.05
CA LEU A 21 3.29 4.44 -6.92
C LEU A 21 2.18 4.84 -7.92
N ILE A 22 1.51 3.86 -8.53
CA ILE A 22 0.42 4.12 -9.49
C ILE A 22 -0.76 4.80 -8.81
N VAL A 23 -1.15 4.35 -7.61
CA VAL A 23 -2.25 4.95 -6.83
C VAL A 23 -1.95 6.40 -6.49
N GLU A 24 -0.75 6.68 -5.98
CA GLU A 24 -0.31 8.04 -5.62
C GLU A 24 -0.27 8.98 -6.83
N VAL A 25 0.24 8.50 -7.97
CA VAL A 25 0.24 9.29 -9.22
C VAL A 25 -1.19 9.60 -9.67
N ALA A 26 -2.10 8.64 -9.59
CA ALA A 26 -3.50 8.86 -9.92
C ALA A 26 -4.14 9.88 -8.96
N GLU A 27 -3.87 9.76 -7.66
CA GLU A 27 -4.40 10.66 -6.64
C GLU A 27 -3.91 12.09 -6.82
N TYR A 28 -2.62 12.26 -7.14
CA TYR A 28 -2.07 13.57 -7.50
C TYR A 28 -2.76 14.18 -8.73
N ILE A 29 -2.93 13.40 -9.80
CA ILE A 29 -3.54 13.89 -11.04
C ILE A 29 -4.99 14.32 -10.79
N ILE A 30 -5.78 13.51 -10.09
CA ILE A 30 -7.17 13.85 -9.76
C ILE A 30 -7.21 15.04 -8.80
N GLY A 31 -6.32 15.06 -7.80
CA GLY A 31 -6.13 16.16 -6.85
C GLY A 31 -5.98 17.52 -7.53
N VAL A 32 -5.16 17.57 -8.58
CA VAL A 32 -4.88 18.82 -9.30
C VAL A 32 -5.91 19.14 -10.38
N ARG A 33 -6.49 18.13 -11.05
CA ARG A 33 -7.38 18.33 -12.22
C ARG A 33 -8.85 18.48 -11.87
N VAL A 34 -9.32 17.91 -10.77
CA VAL A 34 -10.74 17.92 -10.39
C VAL A 34 -10.99 19.00 -9.35
N THR A 35 -11.60 20.10 -9.77
CA THR A 35 -11.85 21.30 -8.94
C THR A 35 -13.15 21.22 -8.12
N SER A 36 -14.09 20.33 -8.47
CA SER A 36 -15.34 20.12 -7.73
C SER A 36 -15.68 18.63 -7.64
N GLY A 37 -16.10 18.14 -6.46
CA GLY A 37 -16.47 16.73 -6.25
C GLY A 37 -15.28 15.77 -6.12
N ASN A 38 -14.06 16.30 -5.99
CA ASN A 38 -12.81 15.53 -5.88
C ASN A 38 -12.77 14.59 -4.66
N PHE A 39 -13.45 14.97 -3.57
CA PHE A 39 -13.47 14.22 -2.32
C PHE A 39 -13.77 12.73 -2.49
N ILE A 40 -14.77 12.38 -3.30
CA ILE A 40 -15.18 10.98 -3.51
C ILE A 40 -14.05 10.19 -4.20
N PHE A 41 -13.39 10.78 -5.18
CA PHE A 41 -12.30 10.13 -5.90
C PHE A 41 -11.06 9.94 -5.01
N MET A 42 -10.73 10.93 -4.18
CA MET A 42 -9.63 10.79 -3.21
C MET A 42 -9.92 9.68 -2.20
N VAL A 43 -11.13 9.60 -1.64
CA VAL A 43 -11.47 8.51 -0.71
C VAL A 43 -11.35 7.13 -1.37
N LEU A 44 -11.79 7.00 -2.62
CA LEU A 44 -11.70 5.74 -3.36
C LEU A 44 -10.25 5.35 -3.71
N LEU A 45 -9.35 6.31 -3.89
CA LEU A 45 -7.93 6.05 -4.15
C LEU A 45 -7.11 5.83 -2.87
N ALA A 46 -7.43 6.55 -1.80
CA ALA A 46 -6.78 6.41 -0.51
C ALA A 46 -7.07 5.06 0.15
N ALA A 47 -8.25 4.46 -0.09
CA ALA A 47 -8.62 3.16 0.47
C ALA A 47 -7.68 2.00 0.04
N PRO A 48 -7.43 1.74 -1.26
CA PRO A 48 -6.49 0.72 -1.67
C PRO A 48 -5.03 1.05 -1.30
N GLY A 49 -4.64 2.33 -1.32
CA GLY A 49 -3.31 2.76 -0.89
C GLY A 49 -3.04 2.45 0.59
N SER A 50 -3.96 2.88 1.47
CA SER A 50 -3.89 2.60 2.91
C SER A 50 -3.95 1.10 3.22
N TRP A 51 -4.80 0.33 2.51
CA TRP A 51 -4.86 -1.12 2.67
C TRP A 51 -3.53 -1.82 2.34
N LEU A 52 -2.89 -1.43 1.22
CA LEU A 52 -1.59 -1.98 0.84
C LEU A 52 -0.51 -1.66 1.88
N ILE A 53 -0.47 -0.43 2.38
CA ILE A 53 0.47 -0.02 3.42
C ILE A 53 0.26 -0.83 4.70
N VAL A 54 -1.00 -0.95 5.15
CA VAL A 54 -1.36 -1.68 6.37
C VAL A 54 -1.10 -3.17 6.24
N HIS A 55 -1.27 -3.79 5.07
CA HIS A 55 -1.12 -5.23 4.94
C HIS A 55 0.33 -5.66 4.63
N TYR A 56 1.12 -4.81 3.98
CA TYR A 56 2.46 -5.17 3.51
C TYR A 56 3.60 -4.51 4.26
N PHE A 57 3.40 -3.31 4.81
CA PHE A 57 4.45 -2.57 5.51
C PHE A 57 4.22 -2.58 7.01
N MET A 58 3.00 -2.28 7.46
CA MET A 58 2.66 -2.41 8.87
C MET A 58 2.34 -3.88 9.14
N HIS A 59 3.18 -4.58 9.90
CA HIS A 59 2.91 -5.96 10.28
C HIS A 59 1.85 -5.99 11.41
N ILE A 60 0.69 -5.34 11.20
CA ILE A 60 -0.36 -5.19 12.25
C ILE A 60 -0.83 -6.56 12.75
N LYS A 61 -0.80 -7.58 11.89
CA LYS A 61 -1.12 -8.96 12.30
C LYS A 61 -0.14 -9.51 13.33
N GLU A 62 1.13 -9.10 13.31
CA GLU A 62 2.14 -9.49 14.30
C GLU A 62 1.97 -8.71 15.61
N LEU A 63 1.44 -7.47 15.56
CA LEU A 63 1.13 -6.67 16.75
C LEU A 63 -0.16 -7.14 17.48
N TRP A 64 -1.02 -7.88 16.78
CA TRP A 64 -2.30 -8.37 17.33
C TRP A 64 -2.20 -9.75 17.97
N ILE A 65 -1.10 -10.46 17.74
CA ILE A 65 -0.80 -11.72 18.42
C ILE A 65 0.02 -11.32 19.65
N PRO A 66 -0.53 -11.40 20.88
CA PRO A 66 0.27 -11.19 22.07
C PRO A 66 1.44 -12.18 22.04
N PRO A 67 2.66 -11.78 22.41
CA PRO A 67 3.77 -12.72 22.52
C PRO A 67 3.31 -13.86 23.43
N GLU A 68 3.25 -15.08 22.90
CA GLU A 68 3.10 -16.27 23.72
C GLU A 68 4.34 -16.31 24.63
N GLU A 69 4.10 -16.20 25.95
CA GLU A 69 5.13 -16.30 26.99
C GLU A 69 5.81 -17.68 26.98
#